data_AF-A0A945F9I5-F1
#
_entry.id   AF-A0A945F9I5-F1
#
_cell.length_a   1.000
_cell.length_b   1.000
_cell.length_c   1.000
_cell.angle_alpha   90.00
_cell.angle_beta   90.00
_cell.angle_gamma   90.00
#
_symmetry.space_group_name_H-M   'P 1'
#
loop_
_entity.id
_entity.type
_entity.pdbx_description
1 polymer ?
#
loop_
_entity_poly.entity_id
_entity_poly.type
_entity_poly.pdbx_seq_one_letter_code
_entity_poly.pdbx_strand_id
1 'polypeptide(L)'
;MKSMFKSTLLASLIFSLLSAFSVLAHADSMESALIDGVKFLDKVPEVEWYRVDGKSLVIGWRGIPQFFPHTNRRAAMRATISTGREVQVWAVRHNQKKWKIGSGDSPICTVTARNGRVKTDTCPR
;
A
#
# COMPACT_ATOMS: atom_id res chain seq x y z
N MET A 1 52.51 -3.44 11.65
CA MET A 1 51.14 -2.89 11.45
C MET A 1 50.36 -3.77 10.47
N LYS A 2 49.77 -4.87 10.93
CA LYS A 2 48.91 -5.75 10.10
C LYS A 2 47.75 -6.24 10.98
N SER A 3 46.71 -5.43 11.16
CA SER A 3 45.46 -5.93 11.75
C SER A 3 44.25 -4.98 11.60
N MET A 4 44.46 -3.67 11.50
CA MET A 4 43.32 -2.73 11.56
C MET A 4 42.39 -2.72 10.32
N PHE A 5 42.87 -3.04 9.12
CA PHE A 5 42.04 -2.96 7.90
C PHE A 5 40.98 -4.07 7.77
N LYS A 6 41.16 -5.24 8.41
CA LYS A 6 40.21 -6.36 8.30
C LYS A 6 38.98 -6.17 9.19
N SER A 7 39.13 -5.48 10.33
CA SER A 7 38.04 -5.29 11.30
C SER A 7 37.01 -4.26 10.82
N THR A 8 37.46 -3.20 10.14
CA THR A 8 36.58 -2.13 9.64
C THR A 8 35.72 -2.60 8.46
N LEU A 9 36.26 -3.48 7.60
CA LEU A 9 35.53 -4.08 6.47
C LEU A 9 34.50 -5.10 6.94
N LEU A 10 34.78 -5.89 7.98
CA LEU A 10 33.78 -6.80 8.56
C LEU A 10 32.64 -6.02 9.23
N ALA A 11 32.97 -4.98 10.00
CA ALA A 11 31.97 -4.15 10.67
C ALA A 11 31.04 -3.43 9.67
N SER A 12 31.57 -2.93 8.55
CA SER A 12 30.74 -2.29 7.52
C SER A 12 29.86 -3.31 6.77
N LEU A 13 30.34 -4.53 6.53
CA LEU A 13 29.55 -5.60 5.92
C LEU A 13 28.38 -6.01 6.84
N ILE A 14 28.66 -6.20 8.13
CA ILE A 14 27.66 -6.54 9.15
C ILE A 14 26.63 -5.42 9.29
N PHE A 15 27.05 -4.16 9.30
CA PHE A 15 26.15 -3.01 9.37
C PHE A 15 25.27 -2.86 8.11
N SER A 16 25.82 -3.17 6.93
CA SER A 16 25.07 -3.20 5.66
C SER A 16 24.02 -4.32 5.63
N LEU A 17 24.35 -5.48 6.20
CA LEU A 17 23.42 -6.60 6.37
C LEU A 17 22.28 -6.22 7.33
N LEU A 18 22.58 -5.70 8.52
CA LEU A 18 21.60 -5.29 9.54
C LEU A 18 20.60 -4.23 9.05
N SER A 19 21.07 -3.28 8.25
CA SER A 19 20.23 -2.24 7.67
C SER A 19 19.28 -2.78 6.59
N ALA A 20 19.72 -3.74 5.78
CA ALA A 20 18.85 -4.42 4.81
C ALA A 20 17.71 -5.22 5.48
N PHE A 21 18.01 -5.93 6.59
CA PHE A 21 17.00 -6.68 7.35
C PHE A 21 15.93 -5.78 7.97
N SER A 22 16.33 -4.60 8.46
CA SER A 22 15.41 -3.66 9.10
C SER A 22 14.36 -3.10 8.13
N VAL A 23 14.77 -2.81 6.89
CA VAL A 23 13.86 -2.28 5.85
C VAL A 23 12.86 -3.33 5.41
N LEU A 24 13.30 -4.58 5.23
CA LEU A 24 12.44 -5.68 4.78
C LEU A 24 11.34 -5.99 5.81
N ALA A 25 11.70 -6.09 7.10
CA ALA A 25 10.74 -6.34 8.17
C ALA A 25 9.68 -5.23 8.29
N HIS A 26 10.06 -3.97 8.08
CA HIS A 26 9.10 -2.85 8.10
C HIS A 26 8.14 -2.89 6.92
N ALA A 27 8.59 -3.29 5.73
CA ALA A 27 7.72 -3.43 4.56
C ALA A 27 6.68 -4.55 4.75
N ASP A 28 7.11 -5.71 5.26
CA ASP A 28 6.21 -6.84 5.55
C ASP A 28 5.16 -6.50 6.62
N SER A 29 5.56 -5.73 7.65
CA SER A 29 4.63 -5.25 8.69
C SER A 29 3.59 -4.25 8.15
N MET A 30 3.97 -3.45 7.15
CA MET A 30 3.09 -2.45 6.54
C MET A 30 2.08 -3.12 5.62
N GLU A 31 2.54 -4.05 4.78
CA GLU A 31 1.69 -4.79 3.86
C GLU A 31 0.65 -5.62 4.61
N SER A 32 1.08 -6.40 5.61
CA SER A 32 0.16 -7.19 6.44
C SER A 32 -0.89 -6.32 7.14
N ALA A 33 -0.49 -5.21 7.77
CA ALA A 33 -1.42 -4.29 8.40
C ALA A 33 -2.40 -3.66 7.40
N LEU A 34 -1.95 -3.31 6.19
CA LEU A 34 -2.80 -2.81 5.11
C LEU A 34 -3.84 -3.84 4.69
N ILE A 35 -3.40 -5.07 4.40
CA ILE A 35 -4.26 -6.19 3.99
C ILE A 35 -5.31 -6.47 5.08
N ASP A 36 -4.90 -6.54 6.35
CA ASP A 36 -5.81 -6.76 7.48
C ASP A 36 -6.89 -5.67 7.59
N GLY A 37 -6.52 -4.41 7.38
CA GLY A 37 -7.45 -3.28 7.40
C GLY A 37 -8.54 -3.38 6.31
N VAL A 38 -8.24 -4.07 5.20
CA VAL A 38 -9.09 -4.09 4.00
C VAL A 38 -9.64 -5.47 3.63
N LYS A 39 -9.47 -6.49 4.47
CA LYS A 39 -10.10 -7.83 4.32
C LYS A 39 -11.60 -7.82 4.03
N PHE A 40 -12.31 -6.76 4.40
CA PHE A 40 -13.73 -6.62 4.06
C PHE A 40 -13.98 -6.55 2.54
N LEU A 41 -12.96 -6.17 1.74
CA LEU A 41 -13.03 -6.15 0.28
C LEU A 41 -13.23 -7.56 -0.31
N ASP A 42 -12.81 -8.62 0.38
CA ASP A 42 -13.05 -10.02 -0.02
C ASP A 42 -14.55 -10.35 -0.13
N LYS A 43 -15.40 -9.55 0.53
CA LYS A 43 -16.86 -9.69 0.54
C LYS A 43 -17.56 -8.74 -0.42
N VAL A 44 -16.82 -7.97 -1.23
CA VAL A 44 -17.37 -7.04 -2.22
C VAL A 44 -17.28 -7.71 -3.60
N PRO A 45 -18.41 -8.17 -4.20
CA PRO A 45 -18.39 -8.98 -5.43
C PRO A 45 -17.71 -8.32 -6.64
N GLU A 46 -17.72 -6.99 -6.69
CA GLU A 46 -17.14 -6.20 -7.78
C GLU A 46 -15.63 -5.97 -7.62
N VAL A 47 -15.04 -6.32 -6.47
CA VAL A 47 -13.58 -6.32 -6.30
C VAL A 47 -13.03 -7.65 -6.84
N GLU A 48 -12.25 -7.59 -7.92
CA GLU A 48 -11.57 -8.76 -8.47
C GLU A 48 -10.28 -9.07 -7.70
N TRP A 49 -9.52 -8.02 -7.39
CA TRP A 49 -8.23 -8.13 -6.71
C TRP A 49 -7.92 -6.82 -5.99
N TYR A 50 -7.05 -6.90 -4.99
CA TYR A 50 -6.36 -5.75 -4.44
C TYR A 50 -4.93 -6.15 -4.09
N ARG A 51 -4.03 -5.17 -4.09
CA ARG A 51 -2.62 -5.37 -3.72
C ARG A 51 -2.08 -4.13 -3.02
N VAL A 52 -1.05 -4.35 -2.20
CA VAL A 52 -0.28 -3.27 -1.61
C VAL A 52 0.85 -2.84 -2.56
N ASP A 53 1.13 -1.54 -2.58
CA ASP A 53 2.23 -0.93 -3.31
C ASP A 53 2.86 0.14 -2.41
N GLY A 54 3.84 -0.27 -1.59
CA GLY A 54 4.43 0.56 -0.55
C GLY A 54 3.39 1.00 0.51
N LYS A 55 3.10 2.31 0.57
CA LYS A 55 2.08 2.88 1.47
C LYS A 55 0.69 2.99 0.83
N SER A 56 0.51 2.38 -0.34
CA SER A 56 -0.71 2.50 -1.13
C SER A 56 -1.42 1.17 -1.26
N LEU A 57 -2.72 1.24 -1.46
CA LEU A 57 -3.56 0.12 -1.84
C LEU A 57 -4.06 0.33 -3.26
N VAL A 58 -3.94 -0.67 -4.12
CA VAL A 58 -4.53 -0.67 -5.46
C VAL A 58 -5.67 -1.68 -5.48
N ILE A 59 -6.85 -1.26 -5.93
CA ILE A 59 -8.06 -2.09 -5.99
C ILE A 59 -8.49 -2.22 -7.46
N GLY A 60 -8.56 -3.46 -7.96
CA GLY A 60 -9.04 -3.80 -9.29
C GLY A 60 -10.52 -4.14 -9.28
N TRP A 61 -11.32 -3.34 -9.99
CA TRP A 61 -12.78 -3.44 -10.01
C TRP A 61 -13.32 -4.08 -11.31
N ARG A 62 -14.22 -5.07 -11.18
CA ARG A 62 -14.95 -5.70 -12.31
C ARG A 62 -15.94 -4.74 -12.99
N GLY A 63 -16.37 -3.73 -12.26
CA GLY A 63 -17.29 -2.67 -12.68
C GLY A 63 -17.36 -1.59 -11.59
N ILE A 64 -18.13 -0.54 -11.81
CA ILE A 64 -18.33 0.52 -10.81
C ILE A 64 -19.63 0.20 -10.06
N PRO A 65 -19.60 -0.36 -8.83
CA PRO A 65 -20.80 -0.59 -8.04
C PRO A 65 -21.45 0.71 -7.58
N GLN A 66 -22.72 0.64 -7.18
CA GLN A 66 -23.47 1.77 -6.63
C GLN A 66 -22.74 2.48 -5.47
N PHE A 67 -22.09 1.70 -4.58
CA PHE A 67 -21.37 2.23 -3.43
C PHE A 67 -19.87 2.42 -3.68
N PHE A 68 -19.43 2.51 -4.94
CA PHE A 68 -18.01 2.60 -5.30
C PHE A 68 -17.25 3.71 -4.56
N PRO A 69 -17.72 4.96 -4.49
CA PRO A 69 -16.99 6.01 -3.75
C PRO A 69 -16.91 5.70 -2.25
N HIS A 70 -18.00 5.20 -1.68
CA HIS A 70 -18.07 4.84 -0.26
C HIS A 70 -17.11 3.69 0.07
N THR A 71 -17.03 2.66 -0.77
CA THR A 71 -16.14 1.52 -0.54
C THR A 71 -14.66 1.91 -0.61
N ASN A 72 -14.27 2.73 -1.59
CA ASN A 72 -12.89 3.23 -1.69
C ASN A 72 -12.52 4.14 -0.50
N ARG A 73 -13.44 5.02 -0.07
CA ARG A 73 -13.25 5.85 1.13
C ARG A 73 -13.10 5.00 2.39
N ARG A 74 -13.97 3.99 2.56
CA ARG A 74 -13.90 3.04 3.68
C ARG A 74 -12.59 2.25 3.67
N ALA A 75 -12.12 1.81 2.51
CA ALA A 75 -10.84 1.12 2.37
C ALA A 75 -9.69 2.01 2.85
N ALA A 76 -9.63 3.26 2.38
CA ALA A 76 -8.60 4.21 2.79
C ALA A 76 -8.64 4.48 4.31
N MET A 77 -9.84 4.72 4.87
CA MET A 77 -10.04 4.97 6.29
C MET A 77 -9.60 3.79 7.16
N ARG A 78 -9.98 2.56 6.81
CA ARG A 78 -9.60 1.37 7.59
C ARG A 78 -8.11 1.06 7.45
N ALA A 79 -7.55 1.24 6.26
CA ALA A 79 -6.12 1.06 6.04
C ALA A 79 -5.26 2.04 6.87
N THR A 80 -5.64 3.33 6.94
CA THR A 80 -4.92 4.28 7.80
C THR A 80 -5.06 3.98 9.29
N ILE A 81 -6.21 3.46 9.73
CA ILE A 81 -6.40 3.01 11.12
C ILE A 81 -5.50 1.82 11.43
N SER A 82 -5.46 0.83 10.53
CA SER A 82 -4.69 -0.40 10.73
C SER A 82 -3.18 -0.16 10.73
N THR A 83 -2.70 0.73 9.85
CA THR A 83 -1.26 1.03 9.71
C THR A 83 -0.75 2.13 10.63
N GLY A 84 -1.64 2.99 11.15
CA GLY A 84 -1.25 4.24 11.82
C GLY A 84 -0.60 5.27 10.89
N ARG A 85 -0.65 5.07 9.56
CA ARG A 85 0.01 5.92 8.55
C ARG A 85 -1.00 6.52 7.58
N GLU A 86 -0.57 7.54 6.84
CA GLU A 86 -1.31 8.00 5.67
C GLU A 86 -1.28 6.93 4.58
N VAL A 87 -2.45 6.64 4.01
CA VAL A 87 -2.63 5.66 2.95
C VAL A 87 -3.30 6.31 1.75
N GLN A 88 -2.84 5.95 0.56
CA GLN A 88 -3.47 6.30 -0.70
C GLN A 88 -4.09 5.06 -1.34
N VAL A 89 -5.38 5.13 -1.66
CA VAL A 89 -6.10 4.09 -2.40
C VAL A 89 -6.21 4.50 -3.86
N TRP A 90 -5.92 3.58 -4.75
CA TRP A 90 -6.04 3.71 -6.20
C TRP A 90 -7.07 2.70 -6.71
N ALA A 91 -8.17 3.18 -7.27
CA ALA A 91 -9.16 2.34 -7.91
C ALA A 91 -8.85 2.23 -9.40
N VAL A 92 -8.71 1.02 -9.92
CA VAL A 92 -8.41 0.74 -11.33
C VAL A 92 -9.36 -0.31 -11.90
N ARG A 93 -9.35 -0.50 -13.21
CA ARG A 93 -10.11 -1.59 -13.85
C ARG A 93 -9.44 -2.93 -13.54
N HIS A 94 -10.25 -3.98 -13.34
CA HIS A 94 -9.75 -5.31 -12.97
C HIS A 94 -8.76 -5.92 -13.98
N ASN A 95 -8.81 -5.54 -15.25
CA ASN A 95 -7.87 -6.01 -16.27
C ASN A 95 -6.48 -5.35 -16.15
N GLN A 96 -6.34 -4.26 -15.39
CA GLN A 96 -5.07 -3.54 -15.20
C GLN A 96 -4.23 -4.13 -14.06
N LYS A 97 -4.03 -5.46 -14.02
CA LYS A 97 -3.26 -6.15 -12.95
C LYS A 97 -1.82 -5.66 -12.80
N LYS A 98 -1.23 -5.13 -13.88
CA LYS A 98 0.13 -4.59 -13.92
C LYS A 98 0.20 -3.07 -13.77
N TRP A 99 -0.93 -2.41 -13.45
CA TRP A 99 -0.96 -0.97 -13.21
C TRP A 99 0.00 -0.58 -12.09
N LYS A 100 0.74 0.52 -12.26
CA LYS A 100 1.71 1.00 -11.29
C LYS A 100 1.48 2.47 -10.98
N ILE A 101 1.73 2.85 -9.74
CA ILE A 101 1.70 4.25 -9.33
C ILE A 101 2.75 5.00 -10.15
N GLY A 102 2.32 6.08 -10.82
CA GLY A 102 3.19 6.87 -11.67
C GLY A 102 3.47 6.30 -13.07
N SER A 103 2.79 5.25 -13.52
CA SER A 103 2.94 4.74 -14.90
C SER A 103 2.39 5.67 -15.99
N GLY A 104 1.62 6.69 -15.61
CA GLY A 104 0.88 7.56 -16.52
C GLY A 104 -0.52 7.05 -16.88
N ASP A 105 -0.82 5.79 -16.56
CA ASP A 105 -2.16 5.23 -16.73
C ASP A 105 -3.13 5.84 -15.70
N SER A 106 -4.22 6.43 -16.18
CA SER A 106 -5.20 7.05 -15.28
C SER A 106 -5.95 6.00 -14.43
N PRO A 107 -6.00 6.16 -13.10
CA PRO A 107 -6.92 5.40 -12.27
C PRO A 107 -8.37 5.84 -12.52
N ILE A 108 -9.33 5.03 -12.09
CA ILE A 108 -10.75 5.42 -12.06
C ILE A 108 -10.95 6.52 -11.01
N CYS A 109 -10.43 6.32 -9.80
CA CYS A 109 -10.35 7.37 -8.79
C CYS A 109 -9.26 7.09 -7.76
N THR A 110 -8.96 8.11 -6.95
CA THR A 110 -8.01 8.02 -5.84
C THR A 110 -8.66 8.52 -4.55
N VAL A 111 -8.22 7.99 -3.43
CA VAL A 111 -8.59 8.45 -2.08
C VAL A 111 -7.34 8.51 -1.22
N THR A 112 -7.09 9.65 -0.57
CA THR A 112 -6.06 9.78 0.45
C THR A 112 -6.72 9.90 1.82
N ALA A 113 -6.27 9.10 2.79
CA ALA A 113 -6.76 9.14 4.16
C ALA A 113 -5.62 9.14 5.17
N ARG A 114 -5.84 9.81 6.30
CA ARG A 114 -4.92 9.90 7.44
C ARG A 114 -5.68 9.94 8.75
N ASN A 115 -5.25 9.16 9.72
CA ASN A 115 -5.84 9.06 11.07
C ASN A 115 -7.36 8.75 11.01
N GLY A 116 -7.72 7.76 10.19
CA GLY A 116 -9.10 7.31 10.00
C GLY A 116 -10.01 8.30 9.27
N ARG A 117 -9.46 9.36 8.65
CA ARG A 117 -10.25 10.39 7.98
C ARG A 117 -9.79 10.60 6.54
N VAL A 118 -10.75 10.69 5.62
CA VAL A 118 -10.48 11.08 4.22
C VAL A 118 -9.98 12.53 4.20
N LYS A 119 -8.94 12.77 3.40
CA LYS A 119 -8.34 14.09 3.19
C LYS A 119 -8.71 14.65 1.82
N THR A 120 -8.57 13.83 0.80
CA THR A 120 -8.91 14.15 -0.59
C THR A 120 -9.38 12.89 -1.30
N ASP A 121 -10.28 13.06 -2.27
CA ASP A 121 -10.62 12.02 -3.22
C ASP A 121 -11.06 12.58 -4.57
N THR A 122 -10.91 11.77 -5.61
CA THR A 122 -11.36 12.07 -6.98
C THR A 122 -12.51 11.18 -7.42
N CYS A 123 -13.12 10.44 -6.49
CA CYS A 123 -14.17 9.49 -6.85
C CYS A 123 -15.43 10.23 -7.30
N PRO A 124 -16.17 9.68 -8.30
CA PRO A 124 -17.39 10.29 -8.79
C PRO A 124 -18.39 10.45 -7.64
N ARG A 125 -19.17 11.54 -7.68
CA ARG A 125 -20.22 11.81 -6.69
C ARG A 125 -21.49 11.03 -7.03
#